data_AF-A0A2A5DVA6-F1
#
_entry.id   AF-A0A2A5DVA6-F1
#
_cell.length_a   1.000
_cell.length_b   1.000
_cell.length_c   1.000
_cell.angle_alpha   90.00
_cell.angle_beta   90.00
_cell.angle_gamma   90.00
#
_symmetry.space_group_name_H-M   'P 1'
#
loop_
_entity.id
_entity.type
_entity.pdbx_description
1 polymer ?
#
loop_
_entity_poly.entity_id
_entity_poly.type
_entity_poly.pdbx_seq_one_letter_code
_entity_poly.pdbx_strand_id
1 'polypeptide(L)'
;MYQTDPSHFKSSKLLNSYVVIVAIGALFTLNGCSGGGSSTTAPEGIAGSWSGFAFSSSAGEGILTLDIIEFNTRDTFDQIALSNGMYSSSISGTWIADFDGDFSDQGGTFFGSNSDGTYSGVLNPITGFGCPTDFSWMIIDGNLSGDFTSFDCSVEQEGDFFLANIPETQIRDIGGVYSGTIITSFGGQGTVTLDITQTGLNFSAGMTANFLDSEFDLSGTFVGTIDGDTLQMKFFSNVLTDCPYSVTGTVSGGTSESITGSFFAFACSENIFGEFNISR
;
A
#
# COMPACT_ATOMS: atom_id res chain seq x y z
N MET A 1 -11.45 3.06 61.34
CA MET A 1 -11.10 4.47 61.65
C MET A 1 -9.60 4.57 61.44
N TYR A 2 -9.02 5.25 60.45
CA TYR A 2 -9.34 6.47 59.69
C TYR A 2 -9.26 6.16 58.18
N GLN A 3 -10.30 6.42 57.39
CA GLN A 3 -10.68 7.67 56.71
C GLN A 3 -9.88 7.92 55.41
N THR A 4 -10.53 7.58 54.29
CA THR A 4 -10.21 7.94 52.91
C THR A 4 -10.52 9.42 52.65
N ASP A 5 -9.67 10.10 51.88
CA ASP A 5 -10.04 11.30 51.12
C ASP A 5 -9.37 11.27 49.73
N PRO A 6 -10.14 11.08 48.65
CA PRO A 6 -9.71 11.30 47.28
C PRO A 6 -10.24 12.64 46.78
N SER A 7 -9.39 13.66 46.70
CA SER A 7 -9.80 14.92 46.08
C SER A 7 -8.64 15.70 45.43
N HIS A 8 -8.88 16.07 44.17
CA HIS A 8 -8.26 17.15 43.40
C HIS A 8 -6.89 16.93 42.73
N PHE A 9 -6.91 16.38 41.51
CA PHE A 9 -6.09 16.95 40.43
C PHE A 9 -6.98 17.77 39.49
N LYS A 10 -6.69 19.07 39.45
CA LYS A 10 -7.39 20.08 38.67
C LYS A 10 -7.03 19.96 37.19
N SER A 11 -8.07 20.05 36.39
CA SER A 11 -8.10 20.52 35.00
C SER A 11 -7.17 21.71 34.76
N SER A 12 -6.30 21.61 33.75
CA SER A 12 -5.80 22.76 32.99
C SER A 12 -6.26 22.61 31.54
N LYS A 13 -7.25 23.44 31.20
CA LYS A 13 -7.73 23.73 29.87
C LYS A 13 -6.68 24.51 29.06
N LEU A 14 -6.64 24.21 27.76
CA LEU A 14 -6.45 25.11 26.61
C LEU A 14 -5.04 25.71 26.39
N LEU A 15 -4.34 25.15 25.40
CA LEU A 15 -3.70 25.97 24.37
C LEU A 15 -4.34 25.60 23.03
N ASN A 16 -5.18 26.51 22.55
CA ASN A 16 -5.74 26.52 21.20
C ASN A 16 -4.60 26.74 20.20
N SER A 17 -4.18 25.69 19.51
CA SER A 17 -3.45 25.83 18.26
C SER A 17 -4.47 25.98 17.15
N TYR A 18 -4.79 27.22 16.81
CA TYR A 18 -5.46 27.55 15.56
C TYR A 18 -4.51 27.21 14.40
N VAL A 19 -4.75 26.10 13.72
CA VAL A 19 -4.25 25.93 12.36
C VAL A 19 -5.16 26.79 11.48
N VAL A 20 -4.62 27.93 11.08
CA VAL A 20 -5.18 28.74 10.00
C VAL A 20 -4.93 27.97 8.72
N ILE A 21 -5.92 27.20 8.27
CA ILE A 21 -5.95 26.72 6.88
C ILE A 21 -6.18 27.95 6.02
N VAL A 22 -5.12 28.36 5.32
CA VAL A 22 -5.19 29.37 4.27
C VAL A 22 -6.06 28.79 3.16
N ALA A 23 -7.32 29.22 3.12
CA ALA A 23 -8.18 29.02 1.96
C ALA A 23 -7.55 29.75 0.76
N ILE A 24 -6.95 29.01 -0.16
CA ILE A 24 -6.59 29.53 -1.47
C ILE A 24 -7.91 29.77 -2.20
N GLY A 25 -8.34 31.04 -2.20
CA GLY A 25 -9.42 31.51 -3.04
C GLY A 25 -9.02 31.36 -4.50
N ALA A 26 -9.44 30.28 -5.15
CA ALA A 26 -9.51 30.22 -6.59
C ALA A 26 -10.61 31.19 -7.05
N LEU A 27 -10.17 32.36 -7.51
CA LEU A 27 -10.99 33.37 -8.14
C LEU A 27 -11.49 32.81 -9.49
N PHE A 28 -12.67 32.19 -9.50
CA PHE A 28 -13.35 31.84 -10.75
C PHE A 28 -13.84 33.12 -11.43
N THR A 29 -13.04 33.66 -12.34
CA THR A 29 -13.53 34.62 -13.32
C THR A 29 -14.42 33.89 -14.32
N LEU A 30 -15.73 34.01 -14.14
CA LEU A 30 -16.72 33.74 -15.19
C LEU A 30 -16.55 34.78 -16.29
N ASN A 31 -15.73 34.47 -17.29
CA ASN A 31 -15.70 35.19 -18.56
C ASN A 31 -15.97 34.22 -19.70
N GLY A 32 -17.17 34.36 -20.28
CA GLY A 32 -17.39 34.29 -21.72
C GLY A 32 -17.26 32.94 -22.41
N CYS A 33 -18.39 32.41 -22.87
CA CYS A 33 -18.46 31.44 -23.95
C CYS A 33 -17.63 31.87 -25.18
N SER A 34 -16.70 31.04 -25.60
CA SER A 34 -16.41 30.84 -27.03
C SER A 34 -15.93 29.40 -27.23
N GLY A 35 -16.75 28.60 -27.91
CA GLY A 35 -16.50 27.20 -28.20
C GLY A 35 -15.23 27.01 -29.03
N GLY A 36 -14.27 26.32 -28.44
CA GLY A 36 -13.26 25.54 -29.16
C GLY A 36 -13.39 24.12 -28.62
N GLY A 37 -13.86 23.20 -29.46
CA GLY A 37 -13.88 21.79 -29.12
C GLY A 37 -12.46 21.29 -28.97
N SER A 38 -11.90 21.40 -27.77
CA SER A 38 -10.83 20.53 -27.33
C SER A 38 -11.44 19.13 -27.35
N SER A 39 -11.00 18.29 -28.29
CA SER A 39 -11.21 16.87 -28.16
C SER A 39 -10.47 16.45 -26.90
N THR A 40 -11.16 16.49 -25.77
CA THR A 40 -10.79 15.73 -24.59
C THR A 40 -10.76 14.29 -25.07
N THR A 41 -9.57 13.82 -25.45
CA THR A 41 -9.28 12.41 -25.57
C THR A 41 -9.91 11.76 -24.36
N ALA A 42 -10.83 10.82 -24.61
CA ALA A 42 -11.43 10.03 -23.53
C ALA A 42 -10.28 9.59 -22.63
N PRO A 43 -10.42 9.70 -21.29
CA PRO A 43 -9.34 9.36 -20.37
C PRO A 43 -8.79 7.99 -20.77
N GLU A 44 -7.48 7.95 -21.03
CA GLU A 44 -6.76 6.68 -21.18
C GLU A 44 -7.10 5.84 -19.95
N GLY A 45 -7.37 4.54 -20.15
CA GLY A 45 -7.87 3.65 -19.09
C GLY A 45 -7.02 3.69 -17.81
N ILE A 46 -7.58 3.27 -16.68
CA ILE A 46 -6.89 3.39 -15.38
C ILE A 46 -5.88 2.27 -15.10
N ALA A 47 -5.73 1.33 -16.03
CA ALA A 47 -4.77 0.26 -15.89
C ALA A 47 -3.34 0.82 -15.73
N GLY A 48 -2.58 0.24 -14.81
CA GLY A 48 -1.22 0.66 -14.51
C GLY A 48 -0.97 0.78 -13.01
N SER A 49 0.21 1.26 -12.69
CA SER A 49 0.68 1.42 -11.31
C SER A 49 0.41 2.84 -10.83
N TRP A 50 -0.04 2.95 -9.59
CA TRP A 50 -0.38 4.20 -8.92
C TRP A 50 0.23 4.22 -7.54
N SER A 51 0.76 5.37 -7.13
CA SER A 51 1.34 5.56 -5.81
C SER A 51 1.12 6.98 -5.32
N GLY A 52 0.95 7.14 -4.01
CA GLY A 52 0.81 8.45 -3.39
C GLY A 52 0.40 8.37 -1.94
N PHE A 53 -0.12 9.48 -1.43
CA PHE A 53 -0.49 9.60 -0.02
C PHE A 53 -1.86 8.98 0.23
N ALA A 54 -1.96 8.32 1.37
CA ALA A 54 -3.22 7.92 1.97
C ALA A 54 -3.27 8.39 3.42
N PHE A 55 -4.47 8.62 3.92
CA PHE A 55 -4.72 8.88 5.33
C PHE A 55 -5.72 7.87 5.84
N SER A 56 -5.48 7.34 7.05
CA SER A 56 -6.38 6.47 7.78
C SER A 56 -6.75 7.10 9.11
N SER A 57 -8.03 7.03 9.48
CA SER A 57 -8.54 7.53 10.75
C SER A 57 -7.92 6.82 11.96
N SER A 58 -7.40 5.59 11.79
CA SER A 58 -6.76 4.83 12.86
C SER A 58 -5.24 4.95 12.87
N ALA A 59 -4.60 5.06 11.70
CA ALA A 59 -3.14 4.98 11.56
C ALA A 59 -2.47 6.33 11.23
N GLY A 60 -3.23 7.32 10.74
CA GLY A 60 -2.69 8.60 10.29
C GLY A 60 -2.28 8.58 8.82
N GLU A 61 -1.26 9.36 8.47
CA GLU A 61 -0.74 9.46 7.10
C GLU A 61 0.14 8.26 6.73
N GLY A 62 0.10 7.87 5.47
CA GLY A 62 0.88 6.77 4.91
C GLY A 62 0.98 6.84 3.40
N ILE A 63 1.52 5.78 2.80
CA ILE A 63 1.63 5.59 1.36
C ILE A 63 0.71 4.45 0.93
N LEU A 64 -0.02 4.66 -0.17
CA LEU A 64 -0.83 3.63 -0.82
C LEU A 64 -0.30 3.41 -2.23
N THR A 65 -0.10 2.14 -2.61
CA THR A 65 0.17 1.72 -3.98
C THR A 65 -0.96 0.86 -4.51
N LEU A 66 -1.32 1.05 -5.76
CA LEU A 66 -2.29 0.24 -6.50
C LEU A 66 -1.68 -0.21 -7.83
N ASP A 67 -1.78 -1.50 -8.15
CA ASP A 67 -1.52 -2.01 -9.49
C ASP A 67 -2.84 -2.47 -10.09
N ILE A 68 -3.35 -1.68 -11.04
CA ILE A 68 -4.69 -1.83 -11.58
C ILE A 68 -4.65 -2.54 -12.92
N ILE A 69 -5.48 -3.57 -13.05
CA ILE A 69 -5.85 -4.22 -14.30
C ILE A 69 -7.29 -3.82 -14.59
N GLU A 70 -7.52 -3.21 -15.75
CA GLU A 70 -8.86 -2.83 -16.21
C GLU A 70 -9.33 -3.78 -17.32
N PHE A 71 -10.48 -4.39 -17.12
CA PHE A 71 -11.18 -5.20 -18.11
C PHE A 71 -12.36 -4.42 -18.67
N ASN A 72 -12.23 -4.04 -19.93
CA ASN A 72 -13.31 -3.39 -20.66
C ASN A 72 -14.25 -4.43 -21.26
N THR A 73 -15.53 -4.39 -20.90
CA THR A 73 -16.55 -5.15 -21.63
C THR A 73 -16.71 -4.55 -23.02
N ARG A 74 -16.42 -5.34 -24.05
CA ARG A 74 -16.70 -4.98 -25.44
C ARG A 74 -18.17 -5.25 -25.75
N ASP A 75 -18.76 -4.42 -26.60
CA ASP A 75 -20.09 -4.70 -27.13
C ASP A 75 -20.07 -5.86 -28.14
N THR A 76 -21.24 -6.28 -28.62
CA THR A 76 -21.38 -7.36 -29.61
C THR A 76 -20.73 -7.07 -30.97
N PHE A 77 -20.23 -5.85 -31.18
CA PHE A 77 -19.56 -5.43 -32.41
C PHE A 77 -18.04 -5.26 -32.23
N ASP A 78 -17.48 -5.77 -31.13
CA ASP A 78 -16.05 -5.68 -30.79
C ASP A 78 -15.51 -4.25 -30.71
N GLN A 79 -16.38 -3.24 -30.68
CA GLN A 79 -15.95 -1.87 -30.49
C GLN A 79 -15.65 -1.67 -29.01
N ILE A 80 -14.44 -1.16 -28.73
CA ILE A 80 -14.15 -0.58 -27.43
C ILE A 80 -15.10 0.60 -27.33
N ALA A 81 -16.09 0.51 -26.45
CA ALA A 81 -17.15 1.49 -26.30
C ALA A 81 -16.58 2.79 -25.68
N LEU A 82 -15.83 3.55 -26.46
CA LEU A 82 -15.09 4.74 -26.03
C LEU A 82 -15.90 6.04 -26.17
N SER A 83 -17.13 5.98 -26.69
CA SER A 83 -17.95 7.18 -26.88
C SER A 83 -19.15 7.19 -25.93
N ASN A 84 -18.99 7.94 -24.83
CA ASN A 84 -20.05 8.48 -23.98
C ASN A 84 -20.61 7.57 -22.86
N GLY A 85 -19.73 6.99 -22.03
CA GLY A 85 -20.01 6.74 -20.61
C GLY A 85 -21.20 5.84 -20.29
N MET A 86 -21.30 4.65 -20.89
CA MET A 86 -22.46 3.78 -20.66
C MET A 86 -22.16 2.29 -20.43
N TYR A 87 -20.89 1.86 -20.39
CA TYR A 87 -20.58 0.47 -20.04
C TYR A 87 -19.61 0.39 -18.88
N SER A 88 -20.00 -0.44 -17.91
CA SER A 88 -19.20 -0.76 -16.74
C SER A 88 -17.91 -1.45 -17.16
N SER A 89 -16.74 -0.89 -16.85
CA SER A 89 -15.52 -1.69 -16.80
C SER A 89 -15.46 -2.41 -15.45
N SER A 90 -14.84 -3.59 -15.42
CA SER A 90 -14.46 -4.22 -14.16
C SER A 90 -12.97 -4.00 -13.95
N ILE A 91 -12.59 -3.68 -12.72
CA ILE A 91 -11.21 -3.46 -12.33
C ILE A 91 -10.81 -4.52 -11.32
N SER A 92 -9.56 -4.93 -11.36
CA SER A 92 -8.98 -5.77 -10.33
C SER A 92 -7.50 -5.43 -10.18
N GLY A 93 -6.88 -5.87 -9.11
CA GLY A 93 -5.46 -5.61 -8.95
C GLY A 93 -4.93 -6.00 -7.60
N THR A 94 -3.76 -5.47 -7.30
CA THR A 94 -3.15 -5.56 -5.97
C THR A 94 -3.05 -4.17 -5.36
N TRP A 95 -3.07 -4.11 -4.04
CA TRP A 95 -2.93 -2.89 -3.28
C TRP A 95 -2.01 -3.12 -2.08
N ILE A 96 -1.27 -2.10 -1.68
CA ILE A 96 -0.48 -2.10 -0.44
C ILE A 96 -0.56 -0.72 0.19
N ALA A 97 -0.90 -0.66 1.46
CA ALA A 97 -0.85 0.53 2.30
C ALA A 97 0.24 0.38 3.37
N ASP A 98 1.09 1.39 3.49
CA ASP A 98 2.15 1.51 4.49
C ASP A 98 1.93 2.80 5.31
N PHE A 99 1.57 2.65 6.57
CA PHE A 99 1.37 3.69 7.56
C PHE A 99 2.49 3.67 8.61
N ASP A 100 3.75 3.60 8.14
CA ASP A 100 4.98 3.69 8.96
C ASP A 100 5.17 2.54 9.95
N GLY A 101 4.79 1.31 9.57
CA GLY A 101 5.02 0.14 10.42
C GLY A 101 3.88 -0.17 11.38
N ASP A 102 2.70 0.45 11.23
CA ASP A 102 1.55 0.21 12.08
C ASP A 102 0.85 -1.14 11.75
N PHE A 103 0.00 -1.63 12.65
CA PHE A 103 -0.84 -2.82 12.42
C PHE A 103 -1.84 -2.61 11.26
N SER A 104 -2.07 -1.35 10.87
CA SER A 104 -2.87 -0.96 9.71
C SER A 104 -2.13 -1.09 8.38
N ASP A 105 -0.84 -1.43 8.38
CA ASP A 105 -0.12 -1.75 7.16
C ASP A 105 -0.66 -3.05 6.58
N GLN A 106 -1.24 -2.94 5.39
CA GLN A 106 -1.99 -4.03 4.78
C GLN A 106 -1.69 -4.10 3.30
N GLY A 107 -1.81 -5.29 2.75
CA GLY A 107 -1.73 -5.48 1.32
C GLY A 107 -2.69 -6.58 0.91
N GLY A 108 -3.06 -6.59 -0.36
CA GLY A 108 -4.16 -7.41 -0.78
C GLY A 108 -4.39 -7.46 -2.27
N THR A 109 -5.52 -8.06 -2.62
CA THR A 109 -6.13 -7.95 -3.94
C THR A 109 -7.33 -7.03 -3.85
N PHE A 110 -7.78 -6.47 -4.97
CA PHE A 110 -9.06 -5.78 -5.01
C PHE A 110 -9.84 -6.14 -6.27
N PHE A 111 -11.15 -5.97 -6.19
CA PHE A 111 -12.06 -6.09 -7.33
C PHE A 111 -13.07 -4.96 -7.24
N GLY A 112 -13.45 -4.42 -8.39
CA GLY A 112 -14.41 -3.33 -8.46
C GLY A 112 -14.97 -3.13 -9.86
N SER A 113 -15.73 -2.05 -10.00
CA SER A 113 -16.34 -1.64 -11.26
C SER A 113 -16.24 -0.13 -11.44
N ASN A 114 -16.18 0.29 -12.69
CA ASN A 114 -16.38 1.68 -13.08
C ASN A 114 -17.86 1.91 -13.39
N SER A 115 -18.47 2.89 -12.74
CA SER A 115 -19.77 3.43 -13.10
C SER A 115 -19.63 4.94 -13.28
N ASP A 116 -19.82 5.41 -14.51
CA ASP A 116 -19.82 6.84 -14.86
C ASP A 116 -18.57 7.61 -14.41
N GLY A 117 -17.39 6.98 -14.51
CA GLY A 117 -16.11 7.58 -14.14
C GLY A 117 -15.81 7.52 -12.63
N THR A 118 -16.69 6.92 -11.84
CA THR A 118 -16.44 6.55 -10.45
C THR A 118 -16.14 5.06 -10.38
N TYR A 119 -15.01 4.71 -9.81
CA TYR A 119 -14.60 3.34 -9.58
C TYR A 119 -14.88 2.97 -8.14
N SER A 120 -15.54 1.85 -7.92
CA SER A 120 -15.87 1.38 -6.57
C SER A 120 -15.71 -0.12 -6.46
N GLY A 121 -15.39 -0.62 -5.28
CA GLY A 121 -15.17 -2.04 -5.06
C GLY A 121 -14.72 -2.35 -3.66
N VAL A 122 -14.03 -3.49 -3.51
CA VAL A 122 -13.56 -4.01 -2.23
C VAL A 122 -12.07 -4.33 -2.29
N LEU A 123 -11.31 -3.74 -1.37
CA LEU A 123 -9.95 -4.13 -1.02
C LEU A 123 -9.99 -5.36 -0.12
N ASN A 124 -9.42 -6.48 -0.56
CA ASN A 124 -9.36 -7.74 0.16
C ASN A 124 -7.93 -7.99 0.66
N PRO A 125 -7.66 -7.92 1.97
CA PRO A 125 -6.32 -8.14 2.52
C PRO A 125 -5.83 -9.58 2.28
N ILE A 126 -4.52 -9.76 2.08
CA ILE A 126 -3.85 -11.05 1.83
C ILE A 126 -3.78 -11.91 3.10
N THR A 127 -4.10 -11.38 4.28
CA THR A 127 -3.99 -12.12 5.54
C THR A 127 -5.20 -11.90 6.44
N GLY A 128 -5.40 -12.81 7.40
CA GLY A 128 -6.46 -12.74 8.41
C GLY A 128 -6.31 -11.61 9.44
N PHE A 129 -5.35 -10.71 9.24
CA PHE A 129 -5.20 -9.47 9.96
C PHE A 129 -5.65 -8.37 9.00
N GLY A 130 -6.88 -7.90 9.13
CA GLY A 130 -7.47 -6.90 8.23
C GLY A 130 -8.89 -7.29 7.83
N CYS A 131 -9.74 -6.29 7.60
CA CYS A 131 -11.08 -6.51 7.08
C CYS A 131 -11.13 -6.09 5.62
N PRO A 132 -12.07 -6.66 4.84
CA PRO A 132 -12.44 -6.08 3.57
C PRO A 132 -12.80 -4.60 3.74
N THR A 133 -12.28 -3.77 2.83
CA THR A 133 -12.49 -2.32 2.86
C THR A 133 -13.16 -1.91 1.56
N ASP A 134 -14.34 -1.30 1.65
CA ASP A 134 -14.99 -0.71 0.50
C ASP A 134 -14.19 0.52 0.06
N PHE A 135 -14.07 0.75 -1.25
CA PHE A 135 -13.42 1.93 -1.80
C PHE A 135 -14.31 2.62 -2.84
N SER A 136 -14.09 3.92 -3.00
CA SER A 136 -14.67 4.73 -4.07
C SER A 136 -13.65 5.77 -4.54
N TRP A 137 -13.36 5.83 -5.83
CA TRP A 137 -12.41 6.80 -6.39
C TRP A 137 -12.79 7.31 -7.77
N MET A 138 -12.17 8.41 -8.16
CA MET A 138 -12.31 9.03 -9.46
C MET A 138 -10.98 9.60 -9.94
N ILE A 139 -10.85 9.82 -11.24
CA ILE A 139 -9.68 10.51 -11.82
C ILE A 139 -9.91 12.02 -11.76
N ILE A 140 -9.04 12.74 -11.06
CA ILE A 140 -9.04 14.21 -10.98
C ILE A 140 -7.68 14.71 -11.44
N ASP A 141 -7.67 15.50 -12.52
CA ASP A 141 -6.44 16.09 -13.09
C ASP A 141 -5.32 15.05 -13.35
N GLY A 142 -5.70 13.85 -13.78
CA GLY A 142 -4.78 12.74 -14.07
C GLY A 142 -4.31 11.93 -12.86
N ASN A 143 -4.83 12.21 -11.67
CA ASN A 143 -4.53 11.48 -10.43
C ASN A 143 -5.75 10.68 -9.98
N LEU A 144 -5.53 9.54 -9.33
CA LEU A 144 -6.60 8.83 -8.63
C LEU A 144 -6.83 9.49 -7.28
N SER A 145 -8.06 9.88 -7.01
CA SER A 145 -8.45 10.41 -5.70
C SER A 145 -9.73 9.73 -5.25
N GLY A 146 -9.77 9.33 -3.99
CA GLY A 146 -10.89 8.57 -3.46
C GLY A 146 -10.87 8.44 -1.96
N ASP A 147 -11.83 7.67 -1.48
CA ASP A 147 -12.02 7.30 -0.10
C ASP A 147 -12.10 5.78 0.04
N PHE A 148 -11.91 5.32 1.28
CA PHE A 148 -12.14 3.94 1.66
C PHE A 148 -12.79 3.86 3.03
N THR A 149 -13.55 2.80 3.26
CA THR A 149 -14.20 2.52 4.53
C THR A 149 -14.22 1.02 4.80
N SER A 150 -13.70 0.61 5.95
CA SER A 150 -13.77 -0.78 6.41
C SER A 150 -14.94 -0.92 7.37
N PHE A 151 -15.90 -1.76 6.97
CA PHE A 151 -17.00 -2.19 7.82
C PHE A 151 -16.68 -3.57 8.42
N ASP A 152 -17.33 -3.91 9.52
CA ASP A 152 -17.20 -5.21 10.20
C ASP A 152 -15.80 -5.56 10.76
N CYS A 153 -14.96 -4.54 10.94
CA CYS A 153 -13.75 -4.64 11.75
C CYS A 153 -14.02 -4.40 13.24
N SER A 154 -13.10 -4.85 14.09
CA SER A 154 -13.11 -4.51 15.52
C SER A 154 -13.00 -3.00 15.76
N VAL A 155 -12.46 -2.27 14.77
CA VAL A 155 -12.38 -0.81 14.69
C VAL A 155 -12.72 -0.42 13.25
N GLU A 156 -13.77 0.38 13.05
CA GLU A 156 -14.06 0.99 11.76
C GLU A 156 -12.89 1.90 11.34
N GLN A 157 -12.40 1.73 10.12
CA GLN A 157 -11.36 2.59 9.55
C GLN A 157 -11.91 3.30 8.33
N GLU A 158 -11.70 4.60 8.27
CA GLU A 158 -12.10 5.48 7.17
C GLU A 158 -10.87 6.26 6.74
N GLY A 159 -10.80 6.60 5.46
CA GLY A 159 -9.65 7.31 4.94
C GLY A 159 -9.85 7.85 3.55
N ASP A 160 -8.94 8.72 3.13
CA ASP A 160 -8.85 9.28 1.80
C ASP A 160 -7.45 9.05 1.21
N PHE A 161 -7.35 9.12 -0.11
CA PHE A 161 -6.09 8.96 -0.81
C PHE A 161 -6.00 9.82 -2.07
N PHE A 162 -4.76 10.07 -2.47
CA PHE A 162 -4.40 10.78 -3.69
C PHE A 162 -3.15 10.15 -4.31
N LEU A 163 -3.31 9.50 -5.46
CA LEU A 163 -2.28 8.70 -6.12
C LEU A 163 -1.96 9.26 -7.51
N ALA A 164 -0.68 9.38 -7.80
CA ALA A 164 -0.18 9.68 -9.13
C ALA A 164 0.07 8.36 -9.90
N ASN A 165 -0.14 8.40 -11.21
CA ASN A 165 0.28 7.29 -12.08
C ASN A 165 1.81 7.22 -12.11
N ILE A 166 2.34 6.01 -11.93
CA ILE A 166 3.77 5.74 -12.05
C ILE A 166 4.00 5.04 -13.40
N PRO A 167 4.70 5.69 -14.35
CA PRO A 167 5.00 5.10 -15.65
C PRO A 167 5.78 3.79 -15.50
N GLU A 168 5.46 2.78 -16.30
CA GLU A 168 6.15 1.48 -16.29
C GLU A 168 7.67 1.62 -16.50
N THR A 169 8.12 2.64 -17.24
CA THR A 169 9.55 2.92 -17.46
C THR A 169 10.29 3.40 -16.20
N GLN A 170 9.57 3.79 -15.15
CA GLN A 170 10.12 4.16 -13.84
C GLN A 170 10.07 3.01 -12.85
N ILE A 171 9.38 1.91 -13.18
CA ILE A 171 9.29 0.73 -12.32
C ILE A 171 10.55 -0.11 -12.54
N ARG A 172 11.29 -0.32 -11.46
CA ARG A 172 12.45 -1.21 -11.47
C ARG A 172 11.99 -2.67 -11.35
N ASP A 173 12.40 -3.51 -12.29
CA ASP A 173 12.14 -4.94 -12.27
C ASP A 173 13.11 -5.65 -11.31
N ILE A 174 12.54 -6.20 -10.23
CA ILE A 174 13.23 -6.97 -9.20
C ILE A 174 12.83 -8.45 -9.21
N GLY A 175 12.04 -8.91 -10.17
CA GLY A 175 11.59 -10.30 -10.23
C GLY A 175 12.75 -11.30 -10.30
N GLY A 176 12.58 -12.45 -9.64
CA GLY A 176 13.52 -13.57 -9.67
C GLY A 176 13.98 -14.08 -8.31
N VAL A 177 14.96 -14.98 -8.34
CA VAL A 177 15.47 -15.68 -7.15
C VAL A 177 16.75 -15.01 -6.66
N TYR A 178 16.75 -14.62 -5.40
CA TYR A 178 17.87 -14.03 -4.69
C TYR A 178 18.34 -14.97 -3.59
N SER A 179 19.64 -14.94 -3.31
CA SER A 179 20.19 -15.64 -2.14
C SER A 179 21.30 -14.84 -1.51
N GLY A 180 21.54 -15.07 -0.22
CA GLY A 180 22.63 -14.42 0.49
C GLY A 180 22.56 -14.64 1.99
N THR A 181 22.89 -13.60 2.74
CA THR A 181 23.01 -13.65 4.20
C THR A 181 21.91 -12.87 4.86
N ILE A 182 21.46 -13.38 6.01
CA ILE A 182 20.57 -12.70 6.94
C ILE A 182 21.23 -12.74 8.32
N ILE A 183 21.13 -11.66 9.09
CA ILE A 183 21.63 -11.60 10.46
C ILE A 183 20.50 -11.13 11.34
N THR A 184 20.17 -11.87 12.39
CA THR A 184 19.12 -11.48 13.36
C THR A 184 19.68 -11.33 14.77
N SER A 185 18.99 -10.57 15.60
CA SER A 185 19.36 -10.38 17.02
C SER A 185 19.29 -11.65 17.86
N PHE A 186 18.60 -12.71 17.39
CA PHE A 186 18.41 -13.97 18.11
C PHE A 186 19.16 -15.15 17.49
N GLY A 187 18.98 -15.38 16.18
CA GLY A 187 19.57 -16.51 15.45
C GLY A 187 21.01 -16.28 14.99
N GLY A 188 21.53 -15.06 15.13
CA GLY A 188 22.84 -14.69 14.59
C GLY A 188 22.83 -14.67 13.06
N GLN A 189 23.95 -15.03 12.44
CA GLN A 189 24.09 -15.09 10.99
C GLN A 189 23.51 -16.41 10.43
N GLY A 190 22.65 -16.29 9.42
CA GLY A 190 22.09 -17.37 8.64
C GLY A 190 22.20 -17.12 7.14
N THR A 191 21.59 -18.02 6.36
CA THR A 191 21.40 -17.87 4.92
C THR A 191 19.94 -17.59 4.62
N VAL A 192 19.67 -16.87 3.53
CA VAL A 192 18.31 -16.58 3.08
C VAL A 192 18.20 -16.81 1.57
N THR A 193 17.08 -17.37 1.16
CA THR A 193 16.62 -17.43 -0.23
C THR A 193 15.29 -16.70 -0.33
N LEU A 194 15.15 -15.86 -1.35
CA LEU A 194 13.97 -15.07 -1.63
C LEU A 194 13.59 -15.23 -3.10
N ASP A 195 12.35 -15.66 -3.38
CA ASP A 195 11.82 -15.83 -4.74
C ASP A 195 10.73 -14.79 -5.00
N ILE A 196 11.05 -13.73 -5.75
CA ILE A 196 10.22 -12.55 -5.96
C ILE A 196 9.40 -12.67 -7.24
N THR A 197 8.08 -12.52 -7.11
CA THR A 197 7.14 -12.30 -8.22
C THR A 197 6.61 -10.87 -8.14
N GLN A 198 6.88 -10.06 -9.16
CA GLN A 198 6.48 -8.65 -9.24
C GLN A 198 5.35 -8.44 -10.25
N THR A 199 4.46 -7.48 -9.96
CA THR A 199 3.44 -6.97 -10.87
C THR A 199 3.33 -5.47 -10.66
N GLY A 200 3.95 -4.68 -11.54
CA GLY A 200 4.02 -3.23 -11.36
C GLY A 200 4.86 -2.85 -10.13
N LEU A 201 4.34 -1.99 -9.26
CA LEU A 201 5.05 -1.56 -8.04
C LEU A 201 4.95 -2.61 -6.93
N ASN A 202 3.94 -3.45 -6.95
CA ASN A 202 3.70 -4.46 -5.94
C ASN A 202 4.44 -5.76 -6.29
N PHE A 203 4.92 -6.46 -5.27
CA PHE A 203 5.49 -7.79 -5.40
C PHE A 203 5.07 -8.68 -4.23
N SER A 204 5.15 -9.98 -4.48
CA SER A 204 5.11 -11.01 -3.45
C SER A 204 6.39 -11.83 -3.53
N ALA A 205 6.84 -12.39 -2.41
CA ALA A 205 7.99 -13.28 -2.46
C ALA A 205 7.92 -14.42 -1.45
N GLY A 206 8.30 -15.62 -1.87
CA GLY A 206 8.53 -16.72 -0.94
C GLY A 206 9.90 -16.56 -0.29
N MET A 207 9.99 -16.67 1.03
CA MET A 207 11.26 -16.61 1.76
C MET A 207 11.50 -17.87 2.58
N THR A 208 12.75 -18.30 2.60
CA THR A 208 13.27 -19.29 3.53
C THR A 208 14.61 -18.80 4.07
N ALA A 209 14.76 -18.72 5.38
CA ALA A 209 16.02 -18.49 6.06
C ALA A 209 16.39 -19.68 6.94
N ASN A 210 17.67 -20.03 6.92
CA ASN A 210 18.23 -21.11 7.71
C ASN A 210 19.34 -20.55 8.62
N PHE A 211 19.31 -20.92 9.89
CA PHE A 211 20.28 -20.51 10.90
C PHE A 211 21.09 -21.71 11.39
N LEU A 212 22.13 -21.44 12.19
CA LEU A 212 22.93 -22.52 12.77
C LEU A 212 22.11 -23.36 13.76
N ASP A 213 21.21 -22.72 14.50
CA ASP A 213 20.20 -23.38 15.31
C ASP A 213 18.86 -23.36 14.58
N SER A 214 18.37 -24.55 14.24
CA SER A 214 17.14 -24.73 13.46
C SER A 214 15.89 -24.24 14.19
N GLU A 215 15.97 -23.97 15.49
CA GLU A 215 14.85 -23.33 16.21
C GLU A 215 14.53 -21.92 15.70
N PHE A 216 15.49 -21.27 15.03
CA PHE A 216 15.32 -19.93 14.44
C PHE A 216 15.06 -19.98 12.92
N ASP A 217 14.98 -21.16 12.30
CA ASP A 217 14.68 -21.28 10.88
C ASP A 217 13.32 -20.63 10.58
N LEU A 218 13.27 -19.84 9.50
CA LEU A 218 12.11 -19.02 9.17
C LEU A 218 11.65 -19.32 7.74
N SER A 219 10.35 -19.45 7.55
CA SER A 219 9.77 -19.53 6.20
C SER A 219 8.44 -18.79 6.16
N GLY A 220 8.17 -18.12 5.04
CA GLY A 220 6.97 -17.31 4.93
C GLY A 220 6.87 -16.60 3.59
N THR A 221 5.93 -15.66 3.55
CA THR A 221 5.65 -14.85 2.36
C THR A 221 5.87 -13.38 2.66
N PHE A 222 6.55 -12.70 1.76
CA PHE A 222 6.58 -11.26 1.67
C PHE A 222 5.49 -10.74 0.76
N VAL A 223 4.95 -9.59 1.12
CA VAL A 223 4.27 -8.67 0.20
C VAL A 223 4.91 -7.30 0.35
N GLY A 224 5.11 -6.57 -0.74
CA GLY A 224 5.79 -5.30 -0.66
C GLY A 224 5.67 -4.45 -1.92
N THR A 225 6.17 -3.23 -1.81
CA THR A 225 6.21 -2.21 -2.85
C THR A 225 7.66 -1.86 -3.20
N ILE A 226 7.88 -1.46 -4.44
CA ILE A 226 9.11 -0.81 -4.88
C ILE A 226 8.83 0.62 -5.30
N ASP A 227 9.62 1.57 -4.78
CA ASP A 227 9.64 2.97 -5.24
C ASP A 227 11.09 3.35 -5.60
N GLY A 228 11.33 3.45 -6.91
CA GLY A 228 12.67 3.60 -7.48
C GLY A 228 13.57 2.43 -7.08
N ASP A 229 14.51 2.70 -6.17
CA ASP A 229 15.45 1.71 -5.64
C ASP A 229 15.07 1.22 -4.23
N THR A 230 14.02 1.76 -3.62
CA THR A 230 13.63 1.44 -2.24
C THR A 230 12.55 0.37 -2.23
N LEU A 231 12.69 -0.61 -1.35
CA LEU A 231 11.69 -1.63 -1.07
C LEU A 231 11.08 -1.39 0.31
N GLN A 232 9.76 -1.52 0.40
CA GLN A 232 9.04 -1.68 1.66
C GLN A 232 8.27 -2.99 1.58
N MET A 233 8.44 -3.87 2.55
CA MET A 233 7.78 -5.18 2.53
C MET A 233 7.41 -5.65 3.92
N LYS A 234 6.37 -6.48 3.98
CA LYS A 234 5.89 -7.16 5.18
C LYS A 234 6.09 -8.64 5.02
N PHE A 235 6.71 -9.26 6.02
CA PHE A 235 6.87 -10.69 6.11
C PHE A 235 5.75 -11.30 6.96
N PHE A 236 5.14 -12.35 6.45
CA PHE A 236 4.19 -13.20 7.16
C PHE A 236 4.75 -14.62 7.26
N SER A 237 5.04 -15.07 8.48
CA SER A 237 5.50 -16.43 8.73
C SER A 237 4.42 -17.44 8.37
N ASN A 238 4.84 -18.62 7.89
CA ASN A 238 3.95 -19.77 7.73
C ASN A 238 3.52 -20.36 9.09
N VAL A 239 4.21 -19.99 10.17
CA VAL A 239 3.88 -20.37 11.54
C VAL A 239 3.05 -19.26 12.18
N LEU A 240 1.78 -19.54 12.49
CA LEU A 240 0.83 -18.54 13.01
C LEU A 240 1.20 -17.92 14.37
N THR A 241 2.14 -18.53 15.10
CA THR A 241 2.62 -18.00 16.38
C THR A 241 3.80 -17.05 16.23
N ASP A 242 4.44 -17.03 15.05
CA ASP A 242 5.55 -16.13 14.80
C ASP A 242 5.02 -14.73 14.49
N CYS A 243 5.80 -13.74 14.87
CA CYS A 243 5.44 -12.37 14.57
C CYS A 243 5.65 -12.05 13.09
N PRO A 244 4.84 -11.12 12.56
CA PRO A 244 5.15 -10.49 11.29
C PRO A 244 6.34 -9.52 11.42
N TYR A 245 7.02 -9.26 10.30
CA TYR A 245 8.16 -8.33 10.24
C TYR A 245 7.91 -7.22 9.23
N SER A 246 8.29 -6.00 9.60
CA SER A 246 8.42 -4.87 8.68
C SER A 246 9.84 -4.84 8.16
N VAL A 247 10.00 -4.72 6.85
CA VAL A 247 11.29 -4.86 6.18
C VAL A 247 11.45 -3.73 5.18
N THR A 248 12.58 -3.05 5.25
CA THR A 248 12.98 -2.03 4.30
C THR A 248 14.24 -2.46 3.60
N GLY A 249 14.32 -2.23 2.29
CA GLY A 249 15.45 -2.62 1.48
C GLY A 249 15.82 -1.57 0.44
N THR A 250 16.99 -1.73 -0.13
CA THR A 250 17.46 -0.94 -1.26
C THR A 250 18.03 -1.89 -2.31
N VAL A 251 17.53 -1.75 -3.53
CA VAL A 251 18.01 -2.47 -4.70
C VAL A 251 19.19 -1.70 -5.27
N SER A 252 20.31 -2.37 -5.47
CA SER A 252 21.51 -1.77 -6.05
C SER A 252 22.13 -2.68 -7.10
N GLY A 253 22.90 -2.09 -8.01
CA GLY A 253 23.57 -2.80 -9.09
C GLY A 253 22.79 -2.75 -10.42
N GLY A 254 23.50 -3.07 -11.50
CA GLY A 254 22.93 -3.19 -12.85
C GLY A 254 22.70 -4.65 -13.21
N THR A 255 23.70 -5.30 -13.80
CA THR A 255 23.60 -6.72 -14.23
C THR A 255 23.68 -7.74 -13.09
N SER A 256 24.19 -7.34 -11.93
CA SER A 256 24.19 -8.14 -10.69
C SER A 256 23.44 -7.34 -9.64
N GLU A 257 22.13 -7.57 -9.58
CA GLU A 257 21.29 -6.88 -8.63
C GLU A 257 21.45 -7.48 -7.25
N SER A 258 21.61 -6.59 -6.27
CA SER A 258 21.67 -6.92 -4.87
C SER A 258 20.60 -6.13 -4.13
N ILE A 259 20.00 -6.76 -3.13
CA ILE A 259 19.05 -6.13 -2.24
C ILE A 259 19.68 -6.19 -0.85
N THR A 260 19.88 -5.02 -0.26
CA THR A 260 20.32 -4.90 1.14
C THR A 260 19.28 -4.19 1.94
N GLY A 261 19.09 -4.58 3.20
CA GLY A 261 18.05 -3.97 4.00
C GLY A 261 18.09 -4.37 5.45
N SER A 262 17.07 -3.91 6.16
CA SER A 262 16.84 -4.17 7.57
C SER A 262 15.42 -4.62 7.80
N PHE A 263 15.20 -5.34 8.89
CA PHE A 263 13.86 -5.73 9.32
C PHE A 263 13.70 -5.58 10.82
N PHE A 264 12.45 -5.40 11.23
CA PHE A 264 12.01 -5.30 12.60
C PHE A 264 10.68 -6.03 12.77
N ALA A 265 10.60 -6.92 13.75
CA ALA A 265 9.36 -7.62 14.07
C ALA A 265 8.39 -6.68 14.79
N PHE A 266 7.13 -6.70 14.40
CA PHE A 266 6.08 -5.90 15.03
C PHE A 266 5.02 -6.81 15.64
N ALA A 267 4.23 -6.26 16.57
CA ALA A 267 3.24 -7.01 17.35
C ALA A 267 3.80 -8.24 18.11
N CYS A 268 5.10 -8.22 18.43
CA CYS A 268 5.75 -9.24 19.24
C CYS A 268 5.81 -8.90 20.74
N SER A 269 5.97 -9.94 21.55
CA SER A 269 6.42 -9.79 22.94
C SER A 269 7.92 -9.42 23.07
N GLU A 270 8.72 -9.74 22.05
CA GLU A 270 10.15 -9.49 22.00
C GLU A 270 10.54 -8.64 20.78
N ASN A 271 11.52 -7.75 20.93
CA ASN A 271 12.03 -6.94 19.83
C ASN A 271 13.03 -7.76 19.01
N ILE A 272 12.60 -8.27 17.85
CA ILE A 272 13.47 -8.97 16.90
C ILE A 272 13.82 -8.01 15.78
N PHE A 273 15.10 -7.87 15.46
CA PHE A 273 15.56 -7.04 14.36
C PHE A 273 16.76 -7.69 13.66
N GLY A 274 17.06 -7.21 12.47
CA GLY A 274 18.18 -7.73 11.71
C GLY A 274 18.41 -7.04 10.39
N GLU A 275 19.39 -7.57 9.66
CA GLU A 275 19.83 -7.08 8.36
C GLU A 275 19.91 -8.24 7.36
N PHE A 276 19.75 -7.94 6.08
CA PHE A 276 19.92 -8.91 5.01
C PHE A 276 20.70 -8.31 3.85
N ASN A 277 21.41 -9.18 3.14
CA ASN A 277 22.14 -8.87 1.92
C ASN A 277 22.02 -10.06 0.98
N ILE A 278 21.30 -9.88 -0.11
CA ILE A 278 20.98 -10.93 -1.08
C ILE A 278 21.28 -10.46 -2.49
N SER A 279 21.61 -11.39 -3.37
CA SER A 279 21.90 -11.12 -4.78
C SER A 279 21.28 -12.17 -5.68
N ARG A 280 20.90 -11.78 -6.90
CA ARG A 280 20.47 -12.67 -7.98
C ARG A 280 21.59 -12.99 -8.96
#